data_AF-A0A941RXG4-F1
#
_entry.id   AF-A0A941RXG4-F1
#
_cell.length_a   1.000
_cell.length_b   1.000
_cell.length_c   1.000
_cell.angle_alpha   90.00
_cell.angle_beta   90.00
_cell.angle_gamma   90.00
#
_symmetry.space_group_name_H-M   'P 1'
#
loop_
_entity.id
_entity.type
_entity.pdbx_description
1 polymer ?
#
loop_
_entity_poly.entity_id
_entity_poly.type
_entity_poly.pdbx_seq_one_letter_code
_entity_poly.pdbx_strand_id
1 'polypeptide(L)'
;MWTSLWNWLDARTNFRQVFAPLRERMLPRGPSWVYTTAACLLWLVVIEIITGFLLMMTYSPSSNSAWASVHFIEHSPGGAFIRGLHHYTSQAIIILFGIHLVRVFLVAAFRAPRELVWLTGLLLMPMVIVWAITGNPLAGTQKGVAQIEVEGNILGSTPLVGPMIQRLLIGGSQVGHLTFTHLYFLHVGLMPVVVMGLLLVHLNQVYRYGVTISDSVEGGGAPLPYYPYQTIRNMIVLAMMVGTLALISWRFGAPLDAPADPSLPHSPRPEWYFLFLFELRRYFAGDWEFIATLVIPAVAMGALAAMPLFDRFCSHRASTWLRTLTVIVGGGAWATLTLIASMRDWNDAGYQATKVANAQLAVRARQLADTQPIPPEGAAALLRDDAKTQGPLLFAQHCSSCHSHADAEGRGIVAAQPSAPNLYGFGSRRWLTDFFDPEKIAGPQFFGSTKFAKSDMVKLVRRVHTEAEDDAAKAELRERYQKLILALSAEAALVSQRDADAADAEAIAAGRDLLCGDLDCITCHKFREEGDLGTAPDLTGYGSRDWLLGFISNPQHERFYGESRNDRMPSFAKDPQQPQANLLGPKELGHLVDWLRGEWYEPPAPQSSGAPAAAPPSKVVGQVVP
;
A
#
# COMPACT_ATOMS: atom_id res chain seq x y z
N MET A 1 55.86 -3.65 -19.59
CA MET A 1 55.24 -2.37 -19.18
C MET A 1 54.35 -2.52 -17.95
N TRP A 2 53.35 -3.41 -17.96
CA TRP A 2 52.42 -3.63 -16.84
C TRP A 2 53.11 -3.99 -15.51
N THR A 3 54.06 -4.93 -15.53
CA THR A 3 54.84 -5.34 -14.34
C THR A 3 55.69 -4.22 -13.75
N SER A 4 56.23 -3.33 -14.59
CA SER A 4 57.00 -2.16 -14.16
C SER A 4 56.12 -1.13 -13.43
N LEU A 5 54.92 -0.87 -13.96
CA LEU A 5 53.93 0.01 -13.33
C LEU A 5 53.49 -0.53 -11.95
N TRP A 6 53.19 -1.82 -11.86
CA TRP A 6 52.80 -2.46 -10.60
C TRP A 6 53.90 -2.43 -9.55
N ASN A 7 55.16 -2.64 -9.93
CA ASN A 7 56.29 -2.56 -9.02
C ASN A 7 56.56 -1.12 -8.57
N TRP A 8 56.42 -0.14 -9.47
CA TRP A 8 56.53 1.29 -9.14
C TRP A 8 55.45 1.72 -8.13
N LEU A 9 54.22 1.23 -8.29
CA LEU A 9 53.09 1.51 -7.40
C LEU A 9 53.27 0.84 -6.04
N ASP A 10 53.71 -0.43 -6.04
CA ASP A 10 54.00 -1.18 -4.82
C ASP A 10 55.12 -0.54 -4.00
N ALA A 11 56.18 -0.05 -4.64
CA ALA A 11 57.27 0.65 -3.96
C ALA A 11 56.85 1.92 -3.22
N ARG A 12 55.69 2.52 -3.56
CA ARG A 12 55.18 3.78 -2.97
C ARG A 12 54.03 3.56 -2.00
N THR A 13 53.16 2.60 -2.31
CA THR A 13 51.93 2.35 -1.54
C THR A 13 52.02 1.12 -0.66
N ASN A 14 53.01 0.25 -0.92
CA ASN A 14 53.20 -1.04 -0.29
C ASN A 14 51.93 -1.91 -0.30
N PHE A 15 51.09 -1.73 -1.33
CA PHE A 15 49.77 -2.36 -1.39
C PHE A 15 49.87 -3.89 -1.42
N ARG A 16 50.96 -4.47 -1.96
CA ARG A 16 51.14 -5.93 -1.96
C ARG A 16 51.32 -6.49 -0.56
N GLN A 17 51.95 -5.76 0.37
CA GLN A 17 52.02 -6.17 1.77
C GLN A 17 50.66 -6.09 2.46
N VAL A 18 49.84 -5.08 2.14
CA VAL A 18 48.48 -4.97 2.68
C VAL A 18 47.62 -6.19 2.31
N PHE A 19 47.72 -6.67 1.06
CA PHE A 19 47.00 -7.85 0.58
C PHE A 19 47.76 -9.18 0.76
N ALA A 20 49.02 -9.17 1.21
CA ALA A 20 49.84 -10.38 1.33
C ALA A 20 49.18 -11.41 2.28
N PRO A 21 48.68 -11.03 3.47
CA PRO A 21 48.06 -12.00 4.36
C PRO A 21 46.71 -12.54 3.86
N LEU A 22 46.02 -11.89 2.91
CA LEU A 22 44.85 -12.49 2.24
C LEU A 22 45.26 -13.56 1.21
N ARG A 23 46.41 -13.37 0.54
CA ARG A 23 46.95 -14.31 -0.46
C ARG A 23 47.66 -15.50 0.19
N GLU A 24 48.42 -15.24 1.24
CA GLU A 24 49.30 -16.20 1.90
C GLU A 24 48.61 -16.97 3.04
N ARG A 25 47.39 -16.56 3.42
CA ARG A 25 46.64 -17.24 4.48
C ARG A 25 46.27 -18.66 4.07
N MET A 26 46.79 -19.61 4.83
CA MET A 26 46.44 -21.02 4.70
C MET A 26 45.15 -21.32 5.44
N LEU A 27 44.28 -22.11 4.82
CA LEU A 27 43.09 -22.67 5.43
C LEU A 27 43.42 -24.07 5.94
N PRO A 28 43.49 -24.31 7.27
CA PRO A 28 44.03 -25.55 7.83
C PRO A 28 43.25 -26.83 7.47
N ARG A 29 41.97 -26.71 7.11
CA ARG A 29 41.12 -27.83 6.62
C ARG A 29 40.70 -27.67 5.15
N GLY A 30 41.41 -26.82 4.41
CA GLY A 30 41.09 -26.44 3.04
C GLY A 30 39.88 -25.50 2.92
N PRO A 31 39.52 -25.10 1.68
CA PRO A 31 38.35 -24.27 1.40
C PRO A 31 37.05 -24.99 1.77
N SER A 32 36.00 -24.24 2.11
CA SER A 32 34.65 -24.76 2.42
C SER A 32 33.54 -23.85 1.90
N TRP A 33 32.42 -24.44 1.48
CA TRP A 33 31.20 -23.71 1.12
C TRP A 33 30.58 -23.01 2.33
N VAL A 34 30.79 -23.54 3.53
CA VAL A 34 30.27 -22.97 4.78
C VAL A 34 30.97 -21.64 5.12
N TYR A 35 32.18 -21.41 4.59
CA TYR A 35 32.97 -20.20 4.81
C TYR A 35 32.55 -19.00 3.95
N THR A 36 31.64 -19.19 3.00
CA THR A 36 31.24 -18.13 2.04
C THR A 36 30.34 -17.07 2.67
N THR A 37 29.64 -17.37 3.78
CA THR A 37 28.63 -16.49 4.38
C THR A 37 29.18 -15.11 4.77
N ALA A 38 30.37 -15.06 5.37
CA ALA A 38 31.00 -13.80 5.78
C ALA A 38 31.38 -12.92 4.57
N ALA A 39 31.96 -13.53 3.54
CA ALA A 39 32.37 -12.80 2.35
C ALA A 39 31.14 -12.28 1.58
N CYS A 40 30.07 -13.08 1.48
CA CYS A 40 28.84 -12.65 0.84
C CYS A 40 28.19 -11.48 1.59
N LEU A 41 28.12 -11.51 2.93
CA LEU A 41 27.61 -10.39 3.73
C LEU A 41 28.36 -9.08 3.46
N LEU A 42 29.70 -9.14 3.43
CA LEU A 42 30.53 -7.97 3.11
C LEU A 42 30.14 -7.36 1.76
N TRP A 43 30.01 -8.19 0.72
CA TRP A 43 29.66 -7.71 -0.61
C TRP A 43 28.22 -7.22 -0.72
N LEU A 44 27.26 -7.83 0.00
CA LEU A 44 25.89 -7.30 0.05
C LEU A 44 25.85 -5.92 0.72
N VAL A 45 26.62 -5.69 1.80
CA VAL A 45 26.75 -4.35 2.40
C VAL A 45 27.35 -3.35 1.40
N VAL A 46 28.34 -3.75 0.60
CA VAL A 46 28.89 -2.89 -0.46
C VAL A 46 27.82 -2.55 -1.51
N ILE A 47 26.98 -3.52 -1.90
CA ILE A 47 25.86 -3.29 -2.82
C ILE A 47 24.84 -2.31 -2.21
N GLU A 48 24.47 -2.46 -0.94
CA GLU A 48 23.58 -1.53 -0.23
C GLU A 48 24.11 -0.09 -0.26
N ILE A 49 25.40 0.09 0.06
CA ILE A 49 26.02 1.41 0.04
C ILE A 49 25.96 2.00 -1.37
N ILE A 50 26.40 1.27 -2.40
CA ILE A 50 26.42 1.78 -3.78
C ILE A 50 25.01 2.13 -4.25
N THR A 51 24.06 1.20 -4.07
CA THR A 51 22.66 1.42 -4.48
C THR A 51 22.01 2.57 -3.70
N GLY A 52 22.26 2.67 -2.40
CA GLY A 52 21.79 3.78 -1.56
C GLY A 52 22.35 5.13 -2.02
N PHE A 53 23.64 5.19 -2.36
CA PHE A 53 24.25 6.39 -2.95
C PHE A 53 23.57 6.81 -4.25
N LEU A 54 23.23 5.84 -5.11
CA LEU A 54 22.54 6.12 -6.37
C LEU A 54 21.11 6.62 -6.15
N LEU A 55 20.37 6.02 -5.22
CA LEU A 55 18.99 6.41 -4.88
C LEU A 55 18.93 7.79 -4.23
N MET A 56 19.95 8.18 -3.46
CA MET A 56 19.95 9.49 -2.78
C MET A 56 19.98 10.67 -3.75
N MET A 57 20.46 10.48 -5.00
CA MET A 57 20.58 11.57 -5.98
C MET A 57 19.24 12.17 -6.39
N THR A 58 18.15 11.42 -6.26
CA THR A 58 16.80 11.83 -6.71
C THR A 58 15.73 11.70 -5.63
N TYR A 59 16.07 11.11 -4.47
CA TYR A 59 15.16 10.99 -3.34
C TYR A 59 14.96 12.33 -2.61
N SER A 60 13.72 12.60 -2.16
CA SER A 60 13.39 13.81 -1.39
C SER A 60 12.75 13.47 -0.03
N PRO A 61 13.43 13.75 1.12
CA PRO A 61 13.02 13.31 2.46
C PRO A 61 11.95 14.21 3.09
N SER A 62 10.70 14.11 2.61
CA SER A 62 9.55 14.86 3.15
C SER A 62 8.28 14.02 3.08
N SER A 63 7.35 14.23 4.02
CA SER A 63 6.02 13.58 4.00
C SER A 63 5.26 13.80 2.69
N ASN A 64 5.47 14.94 2.02
CA ASN A 64 4.74 15.28 0.80
C ASN A 64 5.43 14.71 -0.45
N SER A 65 6.76 14.63 -0.47
CA SER A 65 7.52 14.26 -1.67
C SER A 65 8.19 12.88 -1.61
N ALA A 66 8.24 12.20 -0.48
CA ALA A 66 8.93 10.91 -0.33
C ALA A 66 8.37 9.88 -1.32
N TRP A 67 7.06 9.62 -1.27
CA TRP A 67 6.39 8.69 -2.19
C TRP A 67 6.56 9.11 -3.65
N ALA A 68 6.37 10.40 -3.95
CA ALA A 68 6.52 10.95 -5.29
C ALA A 68 7.93 10.77 -5.86
N SER A 69 8.97 11.00 -5.05
CA SER A 69 10.36 10.80 -5.45
C SER A 69 10.69 9.33 -5.69
N VAL A 70 10.12 8.42 -4.90
CA VAL A 70 10.26 6.97 -5.12
C VAL A 70 9.55 6.54 -6.40
N HIS A 71 8.34 7.04 -6.64
CA HIS A 71 7.63 6.82 -7.90
C HIS A 71 8.44 7.29 -9.11
N PHE A 72 9.06 8.47 -9.02
CA PHE A 72 9.96 8.99 -10.04
C PHE A 72 11.20 8.10 -10.26
N ILE A 73 11.80 7.59 -9.18
CA ILE A 73 12.92 6.64 -9.25
C ILE A 73 12.50 5.38 -10.03
N GLU A 74 11.31 4.82 -9.79
CA GLU A 74 10.86 3.62 -10.51
C GLU A 74 10.74 3.84 -12.02
N HIS A 75 10.35 5.04 -12.43
CA HIS A 75 10.19 5.42 -13.83
C HIS A 75 11.48 5.93 -14.49
N SER A 76 12.52 6.19 -13.71
CA SER A 76 13.82 6.61 -14.21
C SER A 76 14.56 5.44 -14.87
N PRO A 77 15.39 5.65 -15.91
CA PRO A 77 16.16 4.59 -16.56
C PRO A 77 16.99 3.78 -15.55
N GLY A 78 16.67 2.50 -15.39
CA GLY A 78 17.33 1.59 -14.44
C GLY A 78 16.98 1.83 -12.95
N GLY A 79 16.16 2.82 -12.62
CA GLY A 79 15.86 3.18 -11.24
C GLY A 79 14.99 2.14 -10.51
N ALA A 80 13.98 1.55 -11.17
CA ALA A 80 13.24 0.41 -10.62
C ALA A 80 14.14 -0.79 -10.30
N PHE A 81 15.13 -1.07 -11.15
CA PHE A 81 16.10 -2.14 -10.92
C PHE A 81 17.00 -1.84 -9.72
N ILE A 82 17.57 -0.63 -9.65
CA ILE A 82 18.42 -0.20 -8.53
C ILE A 82 17.65 -0.23 -7.21
N ARG A 83 16.40 0.27 -7.21
CA ARG A 83 15.51 0.25 -6.04
C ARG A 83 15.16 -1.18 -5.63
N GLY A 84 14.83 -2.04 -6.59
CA GLY A 84 14.64 -3.47 -6.37
C GLY A 84 15.87 -4.10 -5.72
N LEU A 85 17.06 -3.84 -6.27
CA LEU A 85 18.30 -4.41 -5.79
C LEU A 85 18.60 -3.96 -4.36
N HIS A 86 18.40 -2.69 -4.03
CA HIS A 86 18.52 -2.15 -2.67
C HIS A 86 17.53 -2.82 -1.71
N HIS A 87 16.26 -2.94 -2.11
CA HIS A 87 15.24 -3.56 -1.27
C HIS A 87 15.55 -5.04 -0.98
N TYR A 88 15.82 -5.85 -2.00
CA TYR A 88 16.03 -7.30 -1.84
C TYR A 88 17.41 -7.62 -1.23
N THR A 89 18.43 -6.79 -1.46
CA THR A 89 19.75 -6.95 -0.83
C THR A 89 19.63 -6.75 0.68
N SER A 90 18.85 -5.77 1.14
CA SER A 90 18.59 -5.54 2.57
C SER A 90 17.93 -6.76 3.23
N GLN A 91 16.93 -7.36 2.57
CA GLN A 91 16.32 -8.61 3.03
C GLN A 91 17.33 -9.77 3.09
N ALA A 92 18.17 -9.90 2.05
CA ALA A 92 19.20 -10.94 1.99
C ALA A 92 20.27 -10.78 3.07
N ILE A 93 20.64 -9.55 3.43
CA ILE A 93 21.58 -9.27 4.53
C ILE A 93 21.01 -9.81 5.85
N ILE A 94 19.75 -9.52 6.18
CA ILE A 94 19.14 -9.96 7.44
C ILE A 94 19.12 -11.50 7.53
N ILE A 95 18.69 -12.17 6.45
CA ILE A 95 18.67 -13.65 6.38
C ILE A 95 20.09 -14.23 6.52
N LEU A 96 21.04 -13.72 5.73
CA LEU A 96 22.39 -14.24 5.69
C LEU A 96 23.15 -13.93 6.99
N PHE A 97 22.84 -12.82 7.66
CA PHE A 97 23.39 -12.48 8.97
C PHE A 97 22.94 -13.52 10.00
N GLY A 98 21.65 -13.86 10.04
CA GLY A 98 21.13 -14.92 10.91
C GLY A 98 21.83 -16.26 10.67
N ILE A 99 21.96 -16.67 9.41
CA ILE A 99 22.70 -17.90 9.03
C ILE A 99 24.17 -17.82 9.48
N HIS A 100 24.82 -16.68 9.27
CA HIS A 100 26.20 -16.46 9.68
C HIS A 100 26.35 -16.57 11.20
N LEU A 101 25.47 -15.91 11.97
CA LEU A 101 25.44 -15.93 13.44
C LEU A 101 25.27 -17.35 13.99
N VAL A 102 24.27 -18.08 13.50
CA VAL A 102 24.01 -19.48 13.90
C VAL A 102 25.22 -20.35 13.63
N ARG A 103 25.81 -20.22 12.44
CA ARG A 103 27.01 -20.99 12.06
C ARG A 103 28.17 -20.70 13.02
N VAL A 104 28.53 -19.44 13.24
CA VAL A 104 29.68 -19.08 14.09
C VAL A 104 29.45 -19.48 15.55
N PHE A 105 28.20 -19.45 16.01
CA PHE A 105 27.81 -19.91 17.33
C PHE A 105 27.93 -21.42 17.49
N LEU A 106 27.40 -22.22 16.54
CA LEU A 106 27.45 -23.68 16.60
C LEU A 106 28.89 -24.23 16.58
N VAL A 107 29.76 -23.68 15.73
CA VAL A 107 31.17 -24.08 15.63
C VAL A 107 32.07 -23.46 16.72
N ALA A 108 31.48 -22.80 17.72
CA ALA A 108 32.18 -22.14 18.82
C ALA A 108 33.29 -21.18 18.35
N ALA A 109 33.02 -20.43 17.27
CA ALA A 109 34.01 -19.52 16.68
C ALA A 109 34.43 -18.37 17.61
N PHE A 110 33.65 -18.14 18.66
CA PHE A 110 33.87 -17.14 19.71
C PHE A 110 34.92 -17.52 20.76
N ARG A 111 35.42 -18.77 20.76
CA ARG A 111 36.47 -19.22 21.70
C ARG A 111 37.75 -18.39 21.56
N ALA A 112 38.52 -18.31 22.64
CA ALA A 112 39.81 -17.62 22.68
C ALA A 112 40.70 -17.98 21.47
N PRO A 113 41.37 -17.01 20.82
CA PRO A 113 41.45 -15.56 21.13
C PRO A 113 40.43 -14.67 20.37
N ARG A 114 39.25 -15.20 20.00
CA ARG A 114 38.28 -14.55 19.10
C ARG A 114 37.08 -13.94 19.81
N GLU A 115 37.15 -13.71 21.12
CA GLU A 115 36.05 -13.12 21.90
C GLU A 115 35.65 -11.74 21.36
N LEU A 116 36.62 -10.92 20.96
CA LEU A 116 36.34 -9.60 20.37
C LEU A 116 35.69 -9.69 18.98
N VAL A 117 36.01 -10.73 18.20
CA VAL A 117 35.33 -10.99 16.91
C VAL A 117 33.85 -11.28 17.17
N TRP A 118 33.56 -12.07 18.21
CA TRP A 118 32.20 -12.41 18.62
C TRP A 118 31.42 -11.18 19.09
N LEU A 119 31.99 -10.38 20.00
CA LEU A 119 31.31 -9.19 20.52
C LEU A 119 31.04 -8.15 19.44
N THR A 120 32.00 -7.91 18.53
CA THR A 120 31.80 -7.00 17.39
C THR A 120 30.75 -7.52 16.41
N GLY A 121 30.72 -8.84 16.16
CA GLY A 121 29.66 -9.47 15.35
C GLY A 121 28.28 -9.39 16.00
N LEU A 122 28.18 -9.62 17.31
CA LEU A 122 26.93 -9.45 18.06
C LEU A 122 26.44 -8.01 18.07
N LEU A 123 27.35 -7.03 18.15
CA LEU A 123 27.00 -5.61 18.10
C LEU A 123 26.58 -5.17 16.67
N LEU A 124 27.14 -5.77 15.61
CA LEU A 124 26.74 -5.48 14.23
C LEU A 124 25.27 -5.84 13.95
N MET A 125 24.75 -6.90 14.56
CA MET A 125 23.38 -7.36 14.33
C MET A 125 22.32 -6.28 14.61
N PRO A 126 22.22 -5.72 15.84
CA PRO A 126 21.24 -4.68 16.12
C PRO A 126 21.49 -3.41 15.30
N MET A 127 22.75 -3.09 14.95
CA MET A 127 23.05 -1.92 14.11
C MET A 127 22.50 -2.09 12.68
N VAL A 128 22.64 -3.28 12.08
CA VAL A 128 22.07 -3.56 10.75
C VAL A 128 20.54 -3.54 10.81
N ILE A 129 19.93 -4.04 11.89
CA ILE A 129 18.48 -3.99 12.08
C ILE A 129 17.97 -2.54 12.20
N VAL A 130 18.64 -1.70 13.00
CA VAL A 130 18.31 -0.26 13.09
C VAL A 130 18.49 0.42 11.74
N TRP A 131 19.52 0.04 10.98
CA TRP A 131 19.74 0.58 9.65
C TRP A 131 18.58 0.23 8.69
N ALA A 132 18.08 -1.01 8.72
CA ALA A 132 16.90 -1.42 7.96
C ALA A 132 15.61 -0.69 8.40
N ILE A 133 15.38 -0.58 9.72
CA ILE A 133 14.24 0.17 10.30
C ILE A 133 14.20 1.61 9.79
N THR A 134 15.34 2.29 9.80
CA THR A 134 15.40 3.70 9.37
C THR A 134 15.16 3.90 7.87
N GLY A 135 15.33 2.85 7.05
CA GLY A 135 15.14 2.89 5.60
C GLY A 135 13.70 2.62 5.15
N ASN A 136 12.99 1.69 5.79
CA ASN A 136 11.65 1.26 5.33
C ASN A 136 10.63 2.41 5.19
N PRO A 137 10.53 3.37 6.14
CA PRO A 137 9.53 4.45 6.05
C PRO A 137 9.85 5.47 4.96
N LEU A 138 11.10 5.52 4.48
CA LEU A 138 11.54 6.50 3.48
C LEU A 138 10.78 6.36 2.16
N ALA A 139 10.15 5.22 1.88
CA ALA A 139 9.28 5.06 0.73
C ALA A 139 7.99 5.93 0.78
N GLY A 140 7.67 6.53 1.94
CA GLY A 140 6.50 7.40 2.08
C GLY A 140 5.16 6.65 1.97
N THR A 141 5.16 5.34 2.24
CA THR A 141 3.98 4.49 2.12
C THR A 141 3.23 4.35 3.44
N GLN A 142 1.94 4.01 3.38
CA GLN A 142 1.12 3.71 4.55
C GLN A 142 1.78 2.65 5.45
N LYS A 143 2.29 1.57 4.84
CA LYS A 143 2.99 0.49 5.56
C LYS A 143 4.22 1.01 6.30
N GLY A 144 5.07 1.81 5.63
CA GLY A 144 6.31 2.32 6.21
C GLY A 144 6.06 3.32 7.36
N VAL A 145 5.09 4.22 7.21
CA VAL A 145 4.71 5.17 8.26
C VAL A 145 4.10 4.46 9.47
N ALA A 146 3.19 3.51 9.23
CA ALA A 146 2.60 2.72 10.30
C ALA A 146 3.65 1.86 11.04
N GLN A 147 4.67 1.38 10.34
CA GLN A 147 5.78 0.63 10.95
C GLN A 147 6.57 1.51 11.92
N ILE A 148 7.02 2.69 11.50
CA ILE A 148 7.85 3.55 12.36
C ILE A 148 7.06 4.11 13.55
N GLU A 149 5.75 4.28 13.41
CA GLU A 149 4.89 4.64 14.53
C GLU A 149 4.88 3.54 15.61
N VAL A 150 4.75 2.27 15.22
CA VAL A 150 4.83 1.14 16.16
C VAL A 150 6.20 1.06 16.82
N GLU A 151 7.28 1.17 16.03
CA GLU A 151 8.66 1.08 16.54
C GLU A 151 9.00 2.27 17.45
N GLY A 152 8.52 3.48 17.09
CA GLY A 152 8.63 4.67 17.93
C GLY A 152 7.91 4.51 19.27
N ASN A 153 6.70 3.93 19.26
CA ASN A 153 5.96 3.63 20.49
C ASN A 153 6.66 2.58 21.36
N ILE A 154 7.31 1.58 20.74
CA ILE A 154 8.14 0.60 21.45
C ILE A 154 9.36 1.28 22.10
N LEU A 155 10.01 2.21 21.41
CA LEU A 155 11.10 2.99 22.02
C LEU A 155 10.58 3.86 23.16
N GLY A 156 9.40 4.47 22.97
CA GLY A 156 8.70 5.29 23.95
C GLY A 156 8.38 4.59 25.27
N SER A 157 8.14 3.26 25.24
CA SER A 157 7.84 2.49 26.44
C SER A 157 9.05 2.21 27.35
N THR A 158 10.26 2.57 26.91
CA THR A 158 11.47 2.43 27.74
C THR A 158 11.42 3.41 28.91
N PRO A 159 11.54 2.95 30.17
CA PRO A 159 11.52 3.83 31.33
C PRO A 159 12.60 4.93 31.27
N LEU A 160 12.30 6.09 31.84
CA LEU A 160 13.17 7.27 31.98
C LEU A 160 13.52 7.99 30.67
N VAL A 161 14.06 7.29 29.68
CA VAL A 161 14.62 7.90 28.45
C VAL A 161 13.78 7.66 27.20
N GLY A 162 12.86 6.69 27.21
CA GLY A 162 12.06 6.29 26.06
C GLY A 162 11.26 7.44 25.42
N PRO A 163 10.44 8.19 26.19
CA PRO A 163 9.67 9.30 25.64
C PRO A 163 10.52 10.41 25.02
N MET A 164 11.72 10.67 25.56
CA MET A 164 12.66 11.64 25.01
C MET A 164 13.22 11.16 23.67
N ILE A 165 13.67 9.90 23.60
CA ILE A 165 14.21 9.29 22.38
C ILE A 165 13.14 9.21 21.30
N GLN A 166 11.91 8.79 21.66
CA GLN A 166 10.78 8.74 20.74
C GLN A 166 10.47 10.13 20.16
N ARG A 167 10.35 11.16 21.00
CA ARG A 167 10.07 12.52 20.52
C ARG A 167 11.21 13.06 19.65
N LEU A 168 12.46 12.73 19.95
CA LEU A 168 13.60 13.10 19.12
C LEU A 168 13.54 12.41 17.75
N LEU A 169 13.23 11.11 17.72
CA LEU A 169 13.12 10.33 16.48
C LEU A 169 11.95 10.81 15.61
N ILE A 170 10.75 10.89 16.20
CA ILE A 170 9.52 11.28 15.51
C ILE A 170 9.53 12.78 15.16
N GLY A 171 10.15 13.63 15.99
CA GLY A 171 10.19 15.07 15.74
C GLY A 171 8.85 15.78 15.96
N GLY A 172 7.92 15.16 16.70
CA GLY A 172 6.59 15.70 16.94
C GLY A 172 5.70 14.76 17.76
N SER A 173 4.40 15.06 17.82
CA SER A 173 3.38 14.19 18.43
C SER A 173 2.99 13.01 17.54
N GLN A 174 3.23 13.12 16.23
CA GLN A 174 2.90 12.13 15.21
C GLN A 174 3.97 12.12 14.12
N VAL A 175 4.00 11.05 13.33
CA VAL A 175 4.90 10.96 12.16
C VAL A 175 4.56 12.07 11.17
N GLY A 176 5.57 12.81 10.74
CA GLY A 176 5.41 13.94 9.83
C GLY A 176 6.71 14.29 9.13
N HIS A 177 6.77 15.49 8.52
CA HIS A 177 7.91 15.94 7.72
C HIS A 177 9.26 15.78 8.45
N LEU A 178 9.35 16.24 9.71
CA LEU A 178 10.60 16.16 10.47
C LEU A 178 11.05 14.71 10.74
N THR A 179 10.10 13.77 10.89
CA THR A 179 10.41 12.34 11.00
C THR A 179 11.18 11.86 9.78
N PHE A 180 10.73 12.20 8.56
CA PHE A 180 11.41 11.81 7.32
C PHE A 180 12.82 12.39 7.24
N THR A 181 13.01 13.64 7.65
CA THR A 181 14.35 14.26 7.71
C THR A 181 15.28 13.52 8.68
N HIS A 182 14.80 13.19 9.88
CA HIS A 182 15.58 12.43 10.86
C HIS A 182 15.93 11.03 10.38
N LEU A 183 14.94 10.29 9.84
CA LEU A 183 15.14 8.95 9.32
C LEU A 183 16.12 8.95 8.14
N TYR A 184 16.03 9.94 7.26
CA TYR A 184 16.98 10.09 6.15
C TYR A 184 18.40 10.34 6.65
N PHE A 185 18.60 11.24 7.63
CA PHE A 185 19.90 11.45 8.26
C PHE A 185 20.43 10.18 8.93
N LEU A 186 19.58 9.46 9.67
CA LEU A 186 19.96 8.22 10.32
C LEU A 186 20.35 7.16 9.30
N HIS A 187 19.54 6.96 8.26
CA HIS A 187 19.72 5.88 7.29
C HIS A 187 20.86 6.12 6.30
N VAL A 188 21.03 7.35 5.81
CA VAL A 188 22.02 7.69 4.77
C VAL A 188 23.30 8.27 5.38
N GLY A 189 23.19 8.99 6.48
CA GLY A 189 24.34 9.63 7.15
C GLY A 189 24.94 8.77 8.25
N LEU A 190 24.22 8.60 9.36
CA LEU A 190 24.78 8.07 10.60
C LEU A 190 25.02 6.55 10.56
N MET A 191 23.99 5.77 10.21
CA MET A 191 24.03 4.31 10.29
C MET A 191 25.08 3.68 9.37
N PRO A 192 25.26 4.11 8.10
CA PRO A 192 26.34 3.61 7.26
C PRO A 192 27.71 3.81 7.89
N VAL A 193 27.98 4.98 8.47
CA VAL A 193 29.27 5.28 9.12
C VAL A 193 29.49 4.37 10.34
N VAL A 194 28.46 4.20 11.19
CA VAL A 194 28.53 3.35 12.37
C VAL A 194 28.75 1.88 11.99
N VAL A 195 27.95 1.35 11.06
CA VAL A 195 28.04 -0.04 10.59
C VAL A 195 29.39 -0.28 9.91
N MET A 196 29.86 0.63 9.05
CA MET A 196 31.16 0.50 8.39
C MET A 196 32.32 0.57 9.37
N GLY A 197 32.30 1.50 10.33
CA GLY A 197 33.32 1.58 11.37
C GLY A 197 33.41 0.29 12.18
N LEU A 198 32.27 -0.25 12.62
CA LEU A 198 32.22 -1.51 13.36
C LEU A 198 32.61 -2.72 12.50
N LEU A 199 32.22 -2.73 11.22
CA LEU A 199 32.60 -3.77 10.26
C LEU A 199 34.11 -3.76 10.02
N LEU A 200 34.76 -2.60 9.90
CA LEU A 200 36.20 -2.49 9.77
C LEU A 200 36.92 -3.06 11.00
N VAL A 201 36.44 -2.74 12.20
CA VAL A 201 36.96 -3.33 13.44
C VAL A 201 36.77 -4.85 13.41
N HIS A 202 35.57 -5.34 13.10
CA HIS A 202 35.27 -6.77 13.02
C HIS A 202 36.19 -7.50 12.03
N LEU A 203 36.35 -6.98 10.81
CA LEU A 203 37.21 -7.55 9.78
C LEU A 203 38.69 -7.53 10.18
N ASN A 204 39.18 -6.45 10.80
CA ASN A 204 40.54 -6.39 11.33
C ASN A 204 40.78 -7.47 12.40
N GLN A 205 39.81 -7.75 13.28
CA GLN A 205 39.95 -8.84 14.25
C GLN A 205 39.93 -10.23 13.59
N VAL A 206 39.05 -10.47 12.61
CA VAL A 206 39.02 -11.71 11.82
C VAL A 206 40.32 -11.91 11.02
N TYR A 207 40.91 -10.82 10.57
CA TYR A 207 42.20 -10.83 9.88
C TYR A 207 43.33 -11.24 10.82
N ARG A 208 43.39 -10.67 12.03
CA ARG A 208 44.42 -10.98 13.03
C ARG A 208 44.34 -12.40 13.60
N TYR A 209 43.14 -12.90 13.91
CA TYR A 209 42.96 -14.13 14.70
C TYR A 209 42.54 -15.37 13.88
N GLY A 210 42.41 -15.25 12.57
CA GLY A 210 42.07 -16.39 11.72
C GLY A 210 40.58 -16.79 11.77
N VAL A 211 40.21 -17.79 10.96
CA VAL A 211 38.84 -18.37 10.95
C VAL A 211 38.90 -19.65 11.77
N THR A 212 37.92 -19.85 12.64
CA THR A 212 37.87 -21.02 13.53
C THR A 212 37.75 -22.33 12.76
N ILE A 213 38.49 -23.31 13.24
CA ILE A 213 38.45 -24.70 12.81
C ILE A 213 37.47 -25.41 13.76
N SER A 214 36.36 -25.97 13.28
CA SER A 214 35.50 -26.78 14.15
C SER A 214 36.22 -28.09 14.49
N ASP A 215 36.41 -28.38 15.78
CA ASP A 215 37.00 -29.64 16.25
C ASP A 215 36.09 -30.85 16.00
N SER A 216 34.81 -30.62 15.68
CA SER A 216 33.75 -31.63 15.60
C SER A 216 33.60 -32.35 14.26
N VAL A 217 34.48 -32.08 13.28
CA VAL A 217 34.43 -32.72 11.95
C VAL A 217 35.75 -33.45 11.71
N GLU A 218 35.77 -34.75 11.97
CA GLU A 218 36.80 -35.66 11.44
C GLU A 218 36.69 -35.66 9.90
N GLY A 219 37.81 -35.47 9.20
CA GLY A 219 37.85 -35.48 7.72
C GLY A 219 37.99 -34.12 7.01
N GLY A 220 38.77 -33.18 7.55
CA GLY A 220 39.12 -31.93 6.83
C GLY A 220 40.05 -32.18 5.63
N GLY A 221 39.83 -31.45 4.52
CA GLY A 221 40.70 -31.51 3.34
C GLY A 221 42.10 -30.96 3.61
N ALA A 222 43.04 -31.22 2.69
CA ALA A 222 44.42 -30.75 2.81
C ALA A 222 44.51 -29.22 2.99
N PRO A 223 45.46 -28.72 3.79
CA PRO A 223 45.68 -27.28 3.92
C PRO A 223 45.93 -26.63 2.57
N LEU A 224 45.12 -25.64 2.20
CA LEU A 224 45.22 -24.91 0.94
C LEU A 224 45.16 -23.40 1.20
N PRO A 225 45.81 -22.58 0.35
CA PRO A 225 45.75 -21.13 0.50
C PRO A 225 44.33 -20.60 0.26
N TYR A 226 43.98 -19.51 0.93
CA TYR A 226 42.70 -18.83 0.80
C TYR A 226 42.49 -18.36 -0.65
N TYR A 227 43.51 -17.75 -1.25
CA TYR A 227 43.53 -17.41 -2.66
C TYR A 227 44.28 -18.50 -3.46
N PRO A 228 43.75 -18.97 -4.60
CA PRO A 228 42.47 -18.60 -5.21
C PRO A 228 41.27 -19.44 -4.71
N TYR A 229 41.52 -20.54 -4.00
CA TYR A 229 40.53 -21.60 -3.81
C TYR A 229 39.25 -21.16 -3.06
N GLN A 230 39.39 -20.50 -1.91
CA GLN A 230 38.23 -20.00 -1.17
C GLN A 230 37.62 -18.78 -1.84
N THR A 231 38.45 -17.91 -2.42
CA THR A 231 37.97 -16.74 -3.18
C THR A 231 37.05 -17.15 -4.32
N ILE A 232 37.40 -18.18 -5.10
CA ILE A 232 36.54 -18.68 -6.18
C ILE A 232 35.19 -19.16 -5.64
N ARG A 233 35.16 -19.93 -4.53
CA ARG A 233 33.90 -20.37 -3.92
C ARG A 233 33.06 -19.20 -3.43
N ASN A 234 33.69 -18.19 -2.84
CA ASN A 234 33.01 -16.96 -2.42
C ASN A 234 32.40 -16.24 -3.63
N MET A 235 33.14 -16.11 -4.73
CA MET A 235 32.66 -15.45 -5.95
C MET A 235 31.53 -16.23 -6.64
N ILE A 236 31.58 -17.57 -6.64
CA ILE A 236 30.49 -18.39 -7.17
C ILE A 236 29.20 -18.18 -6.37
N VAL A 237 29.26 -18.27 -5.04
CA VAL A 237 28.09 -18.05 -4.18
C VAL A 237 27.57 -16.62 -4.29
N LEU A 238 28.47 -15.63 -4.32
CA LEU A 238 28.11 -14.24 -4.51
C LEU A 238 27.43 -14.02 -5.87
N ALA A 239 27.97 -14.55 -6.96
CA ALA A 239 27.41 -14.41 -8.29
C ALA A 239 26.03 -15.06 -8.40
N MET A 240 25.83 -16.23 -7.78
CA MET A 240 24.50 -16.84 -7.70
C MET A 240 23.52 -15.97 -6.90
N MET A 241 23.93 -15.50 -5.72
CA MET A 241 23.09 -14.65 -4.87
C MET A 241 22.70 -13.34 -5.57
N VAL A 242 23.69 -12.58 -6.05
CA VAL A 242 23.48 -11.31 -6.75
C VAL A 242 22.71 -11.53 -8.05
N GLY A 243 22.96 -12.63 -8.78
CA GLY A 243 22.19 -13.01 -9.96
C GLY A 243 20.72 -13.26 -9.64
N THR A 244 20.42 -13.96 -8.55
CA THR A 244 19.03 -14.16 -8.08
C THR A 244 18.39 -12.85 -7.65
N LEU A 245 19.08 -12.03 -6.86
CA LEU A 245 18.57 -10.73 -6.42
C LEU A 245 18.33 -9.79 -7.61
N ALA A 246 19.24 -9.76 -8.57
CA ALA A 246 19.09 -8.98 -9.80
C ALA A 246 17.91 -9.48 -10.65
N LEU A 247 17.72 -10.80 -10.77
CA LEU A 247 16.59 -11.38 -11.51
C LEU A 247 15.25 -11.01 -10.85
N ILE A 248 15.15 -11.13 -9.52
CA ILE A 248 13.93 -10.75 -8.78
C ILE A 248 13.69 -9.24 -8.93
N SER A 249 14.73 -8.42 -8.79
CA SER A 249 14.65 -6.96 -8.95
C SER A 249 14.19 -6.56 -10.35
N TRP A 250 14.71 -7.22 -11.38
CA TRP A 250 14.33 -6.97 -12.76
C TRP A 250 12.89 -7.42 -13.08
N ARG A 251 12.46 -8.56 -12.52
CA ARG A 251 11.14 -9.14 -12.82
C ARG A 251 9.99 -8.50 -12.03
N PHE A 252 10.23 -8.11 -10.79
CA PHE A 252 9.19 -7.68 -9.87
C PHE A 252 9.36 -6.24 -9.37
N GLY A 253 10.55 -5.64 -9.48
CA GLY A 253 10.85 -4.37 -8.81
C GLY A 253 10.73 -4.49 -7.29
N ALA A 254 10.89 -3.37 -6.59
CA ALA A 254 10.52 -3.29 -5.17
C ALA A 254 9.02 -2.96 -5.05
N PRO A 255 8.33 -3.39 -3.98
CA PRO A 255 6.94 -3.00 -3.74
C PRO A 255 6.84 -1.49 -3.42
N LEU A 256 5.83 -0.82 -3.96
CA LEU A 256 5.44 0.55 -3.61
C LEU A 256 3.96 0.54 -3.21
N ASP A 257 3.71 0.52 -1.90
CA ASP A 257 2.37 0.53 -1.32
C ASP A 257 1.71 1.92 -1.46
N ALA A 258 0.45 2.03 -1.02
CA ALA A 258 -0.31 3.27 -1.07
C ALA A 258 0.44 4.41 -0.36
N PRO A 259 0.36 5.66 -0.87
CA PRO A 259 0.95 6.80 -0.19
C PRO A 259 0.36 6.94 1.22
N ALA A 260 1.20 7.33 2.17
CA ALA A 260 0.77 7.47 3.56
C ALA A 260 -0.28 8.57 3.72
N ASP A 261 -1.42 8.21 4.29
CA ASP A 261 -2.50 9.10 4.69
C ASP A 261 -3.10 8.62 6.02
N PRO A 262 -3.06 9.44 7.09
CA PRO A 262 -3.69 9.10 8.36
C PRO A 262 -5.20 8.86 8.27
N SER A 263 -5.89 9.40 7.26
CA SER A 263 -7.33 9.19 7.11
C SER A 263 -7.71 7.87 6.43
N LEU A 264 -6.74 7.15 5.88
CA LEU A 264 -6.99 5.87 5.20
C LEU A 264 -6.93 4.70 6.20
N PRO A 265 -7.77 3.66 6.04
CA PRO A 265 -7.71 2.48 6.88
C PRO A 265 -6.31 1.84 6.83
N HIS A 266 -5.69 1.66 7.99
CA HIS A 266 -4.42 0.95 8.09
C HIS A 266 -4.40 0.03 9.30
N SER A 267 -3.70 -1.10 9.15
CA SER A 267 -3.46 -2.02 10.27
C SER A 267 -1.95 -2.17 10.43
N PRO A 268 -1.37 -1.58 11.49
CA PRO A 268 0.07 -1.54 11.63
C PRO A 268 0.63 -2.95 11.89
N ARG A 269 1.65 -3.33 11.13
CA ARG A 269 2.44 -4.55 11.30
C ARG A 269 3.92 -4.25 11.03
N PRO A 270 4.85 -4.79 11.83
CA PRO A 270 6.27 -4.64 11.53
C PRO A 270 6.70 -5.58 10.41
N GLU A 271 7.97 -5.49 10.00
CA GLU A 271 8.55 -6.43 9.04
C GLU A 271 8.61 -7.87 9.57
N TRP A 272 8.72 -8.82 8.63
CA TRP A 272 8.67 -10.26 8.91
C TRP A 272 9.65 -10.71 10.00
N TYR A 273 10.84 -10.10 10.06
CA TYR A 273 11.86 -10.43 11.05
C TYR A 273 11.52 -9.94 12.47
N PHE A 274 10.46 -9.15 12.65
CA PHE A 274 9.94 -8.70 13.95
C PHE A 274 8.57 -9.28 14.33
N LEU A 275 7.98 -10.12 13.49
CA LEU A 275 6.67 -10.73 13.80
C LEU A 275 6.68 -11.54 15.09
N PHE A 276 7.78 -12.24 15.40
CA PHE A 276 7.92 -12.94 16.66
C PHE A 276 7.83 -12.01 17.87
N LEU A 277 8.42 -10.81 17.78
CA LEU A 277 8.44 -9.82 18.85
C LEU A 277 7.08 -9.12 18.97
N PHE A 278 6.43 -8.86 17.83
CA PHE A 278 5.07 -8.35 17.75
C PHE A 278 4.04 -9.30 18.35
N GLU A 279 4.22 -10.61 18.20
CA GLU A 279 3.38 -11.59 18.87
C GLU A 279 3.75 -11.71 20.36
N LEU A 280 5.04 -11.69 20.71
CA LEU A 280 5.49 -11.77 22.09
C LEU A 280 4.96 -10.63 22.96
N ARG A 281 4.93 -9.39 22.46
CA ARG A 281 4.41 -8.24 23.23
C ARG A 281 2.96 -8.42 23.67
N ARG A 282 2.14 -9.19 22.94
CA ARG A 282 0.73 -9.41 23.30
C ARG A 282 0.55 -10.22 24.59
N TYR A 283 1.59 -10.93 25.04
CA TYR A 283 1.57 -11.66 26.31
C TYR A 283 1.94 -10.79 27.52
N PHE A 284 2.31 -9.52 27.30
CA PHE A 284 2.66 -8.55 28.33
C PHE A 284 1.69 -7.38 28.24
N ALA A 285 1.00 -7.03 29.33
CA ALA A 285 -0.04 -6.00 29.32
C ALA A 285 0.45 -4.67 29.90
N GLY A 286 0.06 -3.56 29.27
CA GLY A 286 0.26 -2.19 29.78
C GLY A 286 1.73 -1.83 29.97
N ASP A 287 2.06 -1.32 31.16
CA ASP A 287 3.41 -0.85 31.51
C ASP A 287 4.48 -1.96 31.48
N TRP A 288 4.10 -3.23 31.33
CA TRP A 288 5.03 -4.36 31.26
C TRP A 288 5.45 -4.74 29.83
N GLU A 289 4.91 -4.06 28.80
CA GLU A 289 5.27 -4.33 27.39
C GLU A 289 6.79 -4.21 27.13
N PHE A 290 7.50 -3.33 27.85
CA PHE A 290 8.95 -3.18 27.71
C PHE A 290 9.73 -4.46 28.08
N ILE A 291 9.14 -5.38 28.86
CA ILE A 291 9.78 -6.67 29.14
C ILE A 291 9.93 -7.48 27.85
N ALA A 292 8.87 -7.54 27.05
CA ALA A 292 8.88 -8.24 25.78
C ALA A 292 9.83 -7.60 24.79
N THR A 293 9.78 -6.27 24.66
CA THR A 293 10.41 -5.54 23.57
C THR A 293 11.87 -5.18 23.84
N LEU A 294 12.26 -5.03 25.11
CA LEU A 294 13.61 -4.61 25.50
C LEU A 294 14.30 -5.64 26.39
N VAL A 295 13.68 -6.08 27.49
CA VAL A 295 14.36 -6.93 28.49
C VAL A 295 14.69 -8.31 27.94
N ILE A 296 13.72 -9.00 27.32
CA ILE A 296 13.95 -10.35 26.77
C ILE A 296 15.04 -10.34 25.69
N PRO A 297 14.99 -9.47 24.65
CA PRO A 297 16.08 -9.35 23.69
C PRO A 297 17.42 -8.98 24.33
N ALA A 298 17.45 -8.05 25.29
CA ALA A 298 18.69 -7.65 25.96
C ALA A 298 19.30 -8.79 26.78
N VAL A 299 18.49 -9.58 27.50
CA VAL A 299 18.94 -10.76 28.23
C VAL A 299 19.46 -11.83 27.27
N ALA A 300 18.76 -12.08 26.16
CA ALA A 300 19.21 -13.03 25.15
C ALA A 300 20.56 -12.60 24.54
N MET A 301 20.71 -11.32 24.17
CA MET A 301 21.96 -10.76 23.67
C MET A 301 23.07 -10.80 24.72
N GLY A 302 22.76 -10.50 25.98
CA GLY A 302 23.71 -10.58 27.10
C GLY A 302 24.19 -12.01 27.36
N ALA A 303 23.28 -13.00 27.30
CA ALA A 303 23.61 -14.41 27.41
C ALA A 303 24.51 -14.88 26.27
N LEU A 304 24.21 -14.47 25.03
CA LEU A 304 25.07 -14.73 23.87
C LEU A 304 26.45 -14.07 24.02
N ALA A 305 26.51 -12.82 24.48
CA ALA A 305 27.76 -12.10 24.72
C ALA A 305 28.61 -12.77 25.82
N ALA A 306 27.98 -13.31 26.86
CA ALA A 306 28.62 -14.04 27.95
C ALA A 306 28.98 -15.50 27.60
N MET A 307 28.52 -16.03 26.45
CA MET A 307 28.79 -17.41 26.03
C MET A 307 30.27 -17.82 26.07
N PRO A 308 31.25 -16.99 25.66
CA PRO A 308 32.67 -17.34 25.76
C PRO A 308 33.13 -17.61 27.20
N LEU A 309 32.50 -16.97 28.20
CA LEU A 309 32.81 -17.21 29.60
C LEU A 309 32.23 -18.56 30.06
N PHE A 310 30.98 -18.86 29.70
CA PHE A 310 30.34 -20.14 30.04
C PHE A 310 31.06 -21.33 29.39
N ASP A 311 31.47 -21.19 28.12
CA ASP A 311 32.18 -22.25 27.40
C ASP A 311 33.54 -22.61 28.03
N ARG A 312 34.20 -21.69 28.75
CA ARG A 312 35.44 -21.97 29.49
C ARG A 312 35.24 -22.91 30.68
N PHE A 313 34.07 -22.88 31.31
CA PHE A 313 33.76 -23.68 32.50
C PHE A 313 33.02 -24.99 32.18
N CYS A 314 32.49 -25.15 30.96
CA CYS A 314 31.77 -26.34 30.54
C CYS A 314 32.67 -27.35 29.79
N SER A 315 32.34 -28.63 29.91
CA SER A 315 32.96 -29.66 29.05
C SER A 315 32.60 -29.44 27.58
N HIS A 316 33.45 -29.91 26.65
CA HIS A 316 33.23 -29.75 25.21
C HIS A 316 31.87 -30.29 24.74
N ARG A 317 31.45 -31.44 25.28
CA ARG A 317 30.13 -32.04 25.04
C ARG A 317 29.01 -31.17 25.60
N ALA A 318 29.09 -30.76 26.86
CA ALA A 318 28.06 -29.94 27.49
C ALA A 318 27.86 -28.60 26.76
N SER A 319 28.95 -27.93 26.38
CA SER A 319 28.86 -26.68 25.62
C SER A 319 28.26 -26.89 24.22
N THR A 320 28.63 -27.96 23.52
CA THR A 320 28.04 -28.26 22.21
C THR A 320 26.54 -28.53 22.31
N TRP A 321 26.11 -29.28 23.33
CA TRP A 321 24.70 -29.49 23.63
C TRP A 321 23.98 -28.19 23.96
N LEU A 322 24.55 -27.35 24.82
CA LEU A 322 23.98 -26.06 25.20
C LEU A 322 23.78 -25.14 23.99
N ARG A 323 24.78 -25.02 23.12
CA ARG A 323 24.68 -24.18 21.90
C ARG A 323 23.65 -24.71 20.92
N THR A 324 23.66 -26.02 20.65
CA THR A 324 22.68 -26.64 19.77
C THR A 324 21.26 -26.49 20.30
N LEU A 325 21.06 -26.73 21.61
CA LEU A 325 19.76 -26.54 22.27
C LEU A 325 19.32 -25.07 22.20
N THR A 326 20.23 -24.12 22.41
CA THR A 326 19.93 -22.67 22.32
C THR A 326 19.46 -22.30 20.92
N VAL A 327 20.09 -22.83 19.86
CA VAL A 327 19.65 -22.59 18.47
C VAL A 327 18.31 -23.24 18.19
N ILE A 328 18.09 -24.48 18.63
CA ILE A 328 16.83 -25.20 18.41
C ILE A 328 15.68 -24.53 19.17
N VAL A 329 15.86 -24.22 20.45
CA VAL A 329 14.83 -23.61 21.30
C VAL A 329 14.59 -22.16 20.87
N GLY A 330 15.65 -21.37 20.66
CA GLY A 330 15.53 -19.97 20.24
C GLY A 330 14.94 -19.83 18.84
N GLY A 331 15.44 -20.62 17.87
CA GLY A 331 14.90 -20.68 16.52
C GLY A 331 13.47 -21.22 16.48
N GLY A 332 13.17 -22.24 17.30
CA GLY A 332 11.83 -22.77 17.48
C GLY A 332 10.87 -21.72 18.05
N ALA A 333 11.24 -21.03 19.13
CA ALA A 333 10.43 -19.96 19.71
C ALA A 333 10.18 -18.81 18.72
N TRP A 334 11.21 -18.37 18.01
CA TRP A 334 11.09 -17.36 16.95
C TRP A 334 10.12 -17.81 15.84
N ALA A 335 10.27 -19.05 15.35
CA ALA A 335 9.43 -19.58 14.28
C ALA A 335 7.98 -19.77 14.76
N THR A 336 7.77 -20.33 15.95
CA THR A 336 6.43 -20.54 16.52
C THR A 336 5.70 -19.21 16.72
N LEU A 337 6.33 -18.21 17.33
CA LEU A 337 5.70 -16.90 17.53
C LEU A 337 5.41 -16.19 16.20
N THR A 338 6.33 -16.28 15.23
CA THR A 338 6.12 -15.74 13.87
C THR A 338 4.95 -16.44 13.17
N LEU A 339 4.83 -17.76 13.31
CA LEU A 339 3.72 -18.53 12.76
C LEU A 339 2.38 -18.18 13.43
N ILE A 340 2.36 -18.02 14.75
CA ILE A 340 1.15 -17.58 15.47
C ILE A 340 0.72 -16.18 15.01
N ALA A 341 1.64 -15.22 14.91
CA ALA A 341 1.35 -13.90 14.35
C ALA A 341 0.74 -14.02 12.94
N SER A 342 1.38 -14.79 12.07
CA SER A 342 0.94 -14.97 10.68
C SER A 342 -0.43 -15.64 10.58
N MET A 343 -0.69 -16.66 11.40
CA MET A 343 -1.98 -17.36 11.45
C MET A 343 -3.09 -16.44 11.98
N ARG A 344 -2.81 -15.62 12.98
CA ARG A 344 -3.77 -14.62 13.48
C ARG A 344 -4.10 -13.60 12.41
N ASP A 345 -3.09 -13.07 11.74
CA ASP A 345 -3.28 -12.12 10.64
C ASP A 345 -4.07 -12.75 9.48
N TRP A 346 -3.85 -14.02 9.14
CA TRP A 346 -4.65 -14.73 8.14
C TRP A 346 -6.12 -14.91 8.53
N ASN A 347 -6.40 -15.10 9.81
CA ASN A 347 -7.76 -15.30 10.32
C ASN A 347 -8.47 -14.00 10.72
N ASP A 348 -7.76 -12.86 10.73
CA ASP A 348 -8.32 -11.54 11.01
C ASP A 348 -8.93 -10.94 9.73
N ALA A 349 -10.26 -11.04 9.60
CA ALA A 349 -11.00 -10.52 8.46
C ALA A 349 -10.81 -9.01 8.27
N GLY A 350 -10.70 -8.24 9.37
CA GLY A 350 -10.47 -6.80 9.32
C GLY A 350 -9.09 -6.48 8.74
N TYR A 351 -8.05 -7.17 9.23
CA TYR A 351 -6.69 -7.03 8.70
C TYR A 351 -6.61 -7.40 7.21
N GLN A 352 -7.23 -8.52 6.79
CA GLN A 352 -7.23 -8.91 5.38
C GLN A 352 -7.97 -7.89 4.50
N ALA A 353 -9.11 -7.36 4.96
CA ALA A 353 -9.84 -6.30 4.26
C ALA A 353 -8.98 -5.04 4.09
N THR A 354 -8.33 -4.57 5.17
CA THR A 354 -7.43 -3.41 5.13
C THR A 354 -6.23 -3.64 4.21
N LYS A 355 -5.66 -4.85 4.19
CA LYS A 355 -4.54 -5.20 3.31
C LYS A 355 -4.94 -5.13 1.83
N VAL A 356 -6.11 -5.68 1.48
CA VAL A 356 -6.65 -5.63 0.12
C VAL A 356 -6.98 -4.18 -0.29
N ALA A 357 -7.63 -3.42 0.60
CA ALA A 357 -7.95 -2.01 0.35
C ALA A 357 -6.69 -1.18 0.09
N ASN A 358 -5.65 -1.32 0.92
CA ASN A 358 -4.37 -0.63 0.71
C ASN A 358 -3.69 -1.05 -0.60
N ALA A 359 -3.76 -2.33 -0.99
CA ALA A 359 -3.22 -2.77 -2.27
C ALA A 359 -3.97 -2.16 -3.47
N GLN A 360 -5.29 -2.03 -3.38
CA GLN A 360 -6.11 -1.36 -4.41
C GLN A 360 -5.78 0.13 -4.50
N LEU A 361 -5.64 0.81 -3.35
CA LEU A 361 -5.24 2.21 -3.29
C LEU A 361 -3.82 2.42 -3.83
N ALA A 362 -2.89 1.49 -3.60
CA ALA A 362 -1.54 1.53 -4.17
C ALA A 362 -1.54 1.45 -5.70
N VAL A 363 -2.39 0.59 -6.27
CA VAL A 363 -2.57 0.51 -7.73
C VAL A 363 -3.19 1.80 -8.26
N ARG A 364 -4.24 2.32 -7.60
CA ARG A 364 -4.92 3.54 -8.03
C ARG A 364 -4.01 4.77 -7.95
N ALA A 365 -3.24 4.92 -6.86
CA ALA A 365 -2.30 6.03 -6.70
C ALA A 365 -1.25 6.07 -7.81
N ARG A 366 -0.70 4.91 -8.19
CA ARG A 366 0.25 4.81 -9.33
C ARG A 366 -0.40 5.16 -10.66
N GLN A 367 -1.58 4.62 -10.95
CA GLN A 367 -2.32 4.95 -12.17
C GLN A 367 -2.58 6.46 -12.31
N LEU A 368 -2.92 7.13 -11.20
CA LEU A 368 -3.10 8.58 -11.19
C LEU A 368 -1.75 9.28 -11.36
N ALA A 369 -0.71 8.88 -10.63
CA ALA A 369 0.62 9.49 -10.76
C ALA A 369 1.25 9.34 -12.15
N ASP A 370 0.91 8.29 -12.90
CA ASP A 370 1.38 8.05 -14.27
C ASP A 370 0.73 8.97 -15.31
N THR A 371 -0.42 9.57 -14.97
CA THR A 371 -1.31 10.23 -15.94
C THR A 371 -1.53 11.70 -15.64
N GLN A 372 -1.32 12.10 -14.40
CA GLN A 372 -1.38 13.49 -13.94
C GLN A 372 -0.19 13.81 -13.02
N PRO A 373 0.25 15.08 -12.96
CA PRO A 373 1.28 15.50 -12.03
C PRO A 373 0.87 15.25 -10.58
N ILE A 374 1.82 14.83 -9.74
CA ILE A 374 1.60 14.69 -8.31
C ILE A 374 1.46 16.09 -7.68
N PRO A 375 0.37 16.37 -6.93
CA PRO A 375 0.18 17.68 -6.31
C PRO A 375 1.28 18.05 -5.29
N PRO A 376 1.54 19.35 -5.05
CA PRO A 376 2.52 19.81 -4.07
C PRO A 376 2.22 19.37 -2.63
N GLU A 377 0.94 19.16 -2.30
CA GLU A 377 0.49 18.64 -1.00
C GLU A 377 0.91 17.17 -0.79
N GLY A 378 1.25 16.46 -1.87
CA GLY A 378 1.83 15.13 -1.87
C GLY A 378 0.95 14.04 -2.50
N ALA A 379 1.51 12.84 -2.61
CA ALA A 379 0.88 11.74 -3.35
C ALA A 379 -0.45 11.25 -2.76
N ALA A 380 -0.69 11.42 -1.46
CA ALA A 380 -1.99 11.10 -0.86
C ALA A 380 -3.12 11.98 -1.42
N ALA A 381 -2.80 13.20 -1.87
CA ALA A 381 -3.79 14.08 -2.51
C ALA A 381 -4.34 13.50 -3.82
N LEU A 382 -3.57 12.66 -4.54
CA LEU A 382 -4.09 11.96 -5.73
C LEU A 382 -5.32 11.13 -5.40
N LEU A 383 -5.31 10.43 -4.26
CA LEU A 383 -6.44 9.64 -3.80
C LEU A 383 -7.55 10.54 -3.24
N ARG A 384 -7.20 11.62 -2.52
CA ARG A 384 -8.20 12.53 -1.97
C ARG A 384 -8.93 13.37 -3.03
N ASP A 385 -8.31 13.63 -4.17
CA ASP A 385 -8.90 14.36 -5.29
C ASP A 385 -9.45 13.40 -6.39
N ASP A 386 -9.60 12.11 -6.10
CA ASP A 386 -10.13 11.11 -7.04
C ASP A 386 -11.57 10.67 -6.69
N ALA A 387 -12.51 10.98 -7.58
CA ALA A 387 -13.93 10.61 -7.41
C ALA A 387 -14.14 9.10 -7.24
N LYS A 388 -13.31 8.25 -7.88
CA LYS A 388 -13.43 6.79 -7.76
C LYS A 388 -13.17 6.28 -6.35
N THR A 389 -12.28 6.94 -5.60
CA THR A 389 -11.95 6.54 -4.23
C THR A 389 -12.78 7.29 -3.19
N GLN A 390 -13.05 8.59 -3.39
CA GLN A 390 -13.82 9.40 -2.43
C GLN A 390 -15.33 9.21 -2.55
N GLY A 391 -15.86 9.05 -3.77
CA GLY A 391 -17.29 8.94 -4.01
C GLY A 391 -18.00 7.84 -3.21
N PRO A 392 -17.49 6.59 -3.18
CA PRO A 392 -18.06 5.53 -2.35
C PRO A 392 -18.05 5.84 -0.84
N LEU A 393 -16.99 6.49 -0.35
CA LEU A 393 -16.86 6.86 1.06
C LEU A 393 -17.90 7.94 1.42
N LEU A 394 -17.98 8.98 0.60
CA LEU A 394 -18.96 10.06 0.77
C LEU A 394 -20.39 9.54 0.68
N PHE A 395 -20.67 8.65 -0.29
CA PHE A 395 -21.98 8.03 -0.42
C PHE A 395 -22.32 7.16 0.79
N ALA A 396 -21.37 6.35 1.26
CA ALA A 396 -21.56 5.52 2.45
C ALA A 396 -21.89 6.38 3.68
N GLN A 397 -21.15 7.47 3.88
CA GLN A 397 -21.30 8.36 5.04
C GLN A 397 -22.60 9.18 5.01
N HIS A 398 -22.99 9.67 3.83
CA HIS A 398 -24.04 10.69 3.72
C HIS A 398 -25.33 10.23 3.04
N CYS A 399 -25.29 9.18 2.22
CA CYS A 399 -26.41 8.79 1.36
C CYS A 399 -26.94 7.38 1.65
N SER A 400 -26.08 6.46 2.11
CA SER A 400 -26.41 5.03 2.23
C SER A 400 -27.45 4.68 3.29
N SER A 401 -27.80 5.64 4.16
CA SER A 401 -28.92 5.51 5.10
C SER A 401 -30.28 5.46 4.40
N CYS A 402 -30.40 6.11 3.24
CA CYS A 402 -31.65 6.20 2.48
C CYS A 402 -31.56 5.56 1.09
N HIS A 403 -30.40 5.69 0.42
CA HIS A 403 -30.20 5.27 -0.96
C HIS A 403 -29.31 4.03 -1.05
N SER A 404 -29.69 3.10 -1.91
CA SER A 404 -28.75 2.10 -2.43
C SER A 404 -28.02 2.66 -3.65
N HIS A 405 -26.84 2.14 -3.92
CA HIS A 405 -26.12 2.26 -5.18
C HIS A 405 -25.56 0.87 -5.51
N ALA A 406 -26.46 -0.01 -5.97
CA ALA A 406 -26.16 -1.39 -6.30
C ALA A 406 -26.81 -1.82 -7.61
N ASP A 407 -26.14 -2.69 -8.36
CA ASP A 407 -26.69 -3.26 -9.58
C ASP A 407 -27.84 -4.24 -9.31
N ALA A 408 -28.40 -4.81 -10.39
CA ALA A 408 -29.51 -5.76 -10.30
C ALA A 408 -29.13 -7.06 -9.56
N GLU A 409 -27.84 -7.40 -9.49
CA GLU A 409 -27.31 -8.54 -8.76
C GLU A 409 -26.99 -8.21 -7.28
N GLY A 410 -27.23 -6.97 -6.86
CA GLY A 410 -26.97 -6.49 -5.50
C GLY A 410 -25.50 -6.16 -5.23
N ARG A 411 -24.67 -6.02 -6.26
CA ARG A 411 -23.27 -5.61 -6.12
C ARG A 411 -23.20 -4.09 -6.02
N GLY A 412 -22.60 -3.59 -4.94
CA GLY A 412 -22.44 -2.17 -4.67
C GLY A 412 -22.74 -1.82 -3.22
N ILE A 413 -23.10 -0.57 -2.95
CA ILE A 413 -23.49 -0.11 -1.62
C ILE A 413 -25.00 -0.33 -1.47
N VAL A 414 -25.40 -1.23 -0.57
CA VAL A 414 -26.81 -1.53 -0.32
C VAL A 414 -27.22 -0.90 1.00
N ALA A 415 -28.22 -0.01 0.97
CA ALA A 415 -28.81 0.52 2.19
C ALA A 415 -29.51 -0.60 2.96
N ALA A 416 -29.37 -0.63 4.29
CA ALA A 416 -30.00 -1.67 5.12
C ALA A 416 -31.53 -1.60 5.07
N GLN A 417 -32.08 -0.38 5.02
CA GLN A 417 -33.52 -0.12 4.88
C GLN A 417 -33.72 1.06 3.92
N PRO A 418 -33.64 0.85 2.59
CA PRO A 418 -33.70 1.93 1.61
C PRO A 418 -35.07 2.60 1.66
N SER A 419 -35.10 3.86 2.09
CA SER A 419 -36.31 4.69 2.05
C SER A 419 -36.42 5.52 0.78
N ALA A 420 -35.37 5.56 -0.03
CA ALA A 420 -35.23 6.38 -1.24
C ALA A 420 -34.74 5.54 -2.43
N PRO A 421 -34.70 6.11 -3.65
CA PRO A 421 -34.38 5.36 -4.87
C PRO A 421 -32.97 4.75 -4.86
N ASN A 422 -32.81 3.63 -5.56
CA ASN A 422 -31.49 3.10 -5.91
C ASN A 422 -30.88 3.96 -7.03
N LEU A 423 -29.72 4.55 -6.74
CA LEU A 423 -29.05 5.52 -7.62
C LEU A 423 -28.08 4.86 -8.61
N TYR A 424 -27.97 3.54 -8.61
CA TYR A 424 -27.11 2.83 -9.55
C TYR A 424 -27.53 3.09 -11.01
N GLY A 425 -26.64 3.71 -11.78
CA GLY A 425 -26.87 4.05 -13.19
C GLY A 425 -27.96 5.11 -13.40
N PHE A 426 -28.23 5.95 -12.40
CA PHE A 426 -29.22 7.03 -12.49
C PHE A 426 -29.01 7.88 -13.77
N GLY A 427 -30.10 8.16 -14.48
CA GLY A 427 -30.09 8.95 -15.72
C GLY A 427 -29.58 8.19 -16.96
N SER A 428 -29.13 6.94 -16.84
CA SER A 428 -28.78 6.12 -18.00
C SER A 428 -30.03 5.65 -18.76
N ARG A 429 -29.85 5.30 -20.04
CA ARG A 429 -30.91 4.72 -20.88
C ARG A 429 -31.60 3.55 -20.20
N ARG A 430 -30.82 2.62 -19.62
CA ARG A 430 -31.35 1.44 -18.92
C ARG A 430 -32.18 1.83 -17.70
N TRP A 431 -31.70 2.75 -16.87
CA TRP A 431 -32.41 3.18 -15.67
C TRP A 431 -33.74 3.83 -16.04
N LEU A 432 -33.75 4.67 -17.08
CA LEU A 432 -34.96 5.32 -17.58
C LEU A 432 -35.92 4.34 -18.27
N THR A 433 -35.42 3.35 -19.01
CA THR A 433 -36.27 2.27 -19.56
C THR A 433 -37.03 1.55 -18.45
N ASP A 434 -36.34 1.18 -17.36
CA ASP A 434 -36.99 0.51 -16.23
C ASP A 434 -37.90 1.49 -15.43
N PHE A 435 -37.57 2.78 -15.39
CA PHE A 435 -38.43 3.80 -14.77
C PHE A 435 -39.75 3.95 -15.52
N PHE A 436 -39.74 3.97 -16.85
CA PHE A 436 -40.96 4.08 -17.66
C PHE A 436 -41.69 2.74 -17.89
N ASP A 437 -41.28 1.67 -17.22
CA ASP A 437 -41.96 0.38 -17.25
C ASP A 437 -43.12 0.36 -16.22
N PRO A 438 -44.38 0.11 -16.64
CA PRO A 438 -45.55 0.15 -15.76
C PRO A 438 -45.53 -0.89 -14.64
N GLU A 439 -44.84 -2.01 -14.85
CA GLU A 439 -44.70 -3.07 -13.86
C GLU A 439 -43.63 -2.72 -12.82
N LYS A 440 -42.61 -1.95 -13.21
CA LYS A 440 -41.45 -1.64 -12.36
C LYS A 440 -41.51 -0.27 -11.68
N ILE A 441 -42.16 0.74 -12.26
CA ILE A 441 -42.16 2.15 -11.81
C ILE A 441 -42.58 2.31 -10.33
N ALA A 442 -43.54 1.51 -9.85
CA ALA A 442 -44.00 1.56 -8.46
C ALA A 442 -43.12 0.74 -7.50
N GLY A 443 -42.07 0.12 -8.00
CA GLY A 443 -41.13 -0.67 -7.22
C GLY A 443 -40.25 0.20 -6.31
N PRO A 444 -39.70 -0.38 -5.24
CA PRO A 444 -38.85 0.33 -4.29
C PRO A 444 -37.56 0.91 -4.93
N GLN A 445 -37.16 0.43 -6.11
CA GLN A 445 -36.00 0.93 -6.84
C GLN A 445 -36.09 2.43 -7.19
N PHE A 446 -37.28 2.94 -7.53
CA PHE A 446 -37.43 4.29 -8.10
C PHE A 446 -37.96 5.33 -7.12
N PHE A 447 -38.63 4.89 -6.06
CA PHE A 447 -39.20 5.78 -5.05
C PHE A 447 -38.98 5.32 -3.61
N GLY A 448 -38.42 4.13 -3.37
CA GLY A 448 -38.29 3.57 -2.03
C GLY A 448 -39.63 3.57 -1.27
N SER A 449 -39.62 4.12 -0.05
CA SER A 449 -40.81 4.34 0.78
C SER A 449 -41.25 5.81 0.81
N THR A 450 -40.83 6.61 -0.17
CA THR A 450 -41.22 8.02 -0.25
C THR A 450 -42.69 8.19 -0.59
N LYS A 451 -43.24 9.37 -0.33
CA LYS A 451 -44.61 9.73 -0.76
C LYS A 451 -44.78 9.67 -2.29
N PHE A 452 -43.68 9.72 -3.05
CA PHE A 452 -43.68 9.72 -4.51
C PHE A 452 -44.03 8.36 -5.13
N ALA A 453 -44.00 7.26 -4.37
CA ALA A 453 -44.47 5.95 -4.85
C ALA A 453 -45.96 5.93 -5.23
N LYS A 454 -46.72 6.97 -4.82
CA LYS A 454 -48.13 7.20 -5.18
C LYS A 454 -48.34 8.49 -5.97
N SER A 455 -47.27 9.07 -6.52
CA SER A 455 -47.33 10.33 -7.26
C SER A 455 -48.08 10.21 -8.58
N ASP A 456 -48.40 11.36 -9.17
CA ASP A 456 -49.01 11.42 -10.49
C ASP A 456 -48.10 10.87 -11.59
N MET A 457 -46.78 10.86 -11.39
CA MET A 457 -45.83 10.20 -12.29
C MET A 457 -46.07 8.68 -12.39
N VAL A 458 -46.26 8.01 -11.25
CA VAL A 458 -46.58 6.56 -11.22
C VAL A 458 -47.92 6.29 -11.90
N LYS A 459 -48.91 7.17 -11.70
CA LYS A 459 -50.22 7.07 -12.34
C LYS A 459 -50.10 7.26 -13.86
N LEU A 460 -49.32 8.23 -14.31
CA LEU A 460 -49.10 8.53 -15.73
C LEU A 460 -48.51 7.32 -16.45
N VAL A 461 -47.38 6.79 -15.97
CA VAL A 461 -46.69 5.64 -16.59
C VAL A 461 -47.60 4.41 -16.68
N ARG A 462 -48.40 4.14 -15.64
CA ARG A 462 -49.36 3.03 -15.63
C ARG A 462 -50.54 3.26 -16.57
N ARG A 463 -51.13 4.46 -16.52
CA ARG A 463 -52.33 4.83 -17.30
C ARG A 463 -52.08 4.69 -18.79
N VAL A 464 -50.97 5.25 -19.24
CA VAL A 464 -50.52 5.26 -20.63
C VAL A 464 -50.45 3.84 -21.20
N HIS A 465 -50.03 2.85 -20.42
CA HIS A 465 -49.97 1.45 -20.87
C HIS A 465 -51.33 0.72 -20.84
N THR A 466 -52.27 1.18 -20.02
CA THR A 466 -53.59 0.55 -19.87
C THR A 466 -54.67 1.10 -20.81
N GLU A 467 -54.51 2.34 -21.30
CA GLU A 467 -55.53 3.04 -22.11
C GLU A 467 -55.37 2.88 -23.63
N ALA A 468 -54.31 2.22 -24.11
CA ALA A 468 -54.14 1.98 -25.54
C ALA A 468 -55.15 0.93 -26.07
N GLU A 469 -55.98 1.36 -27.02
CA GLU A 469 -57.18 0.67 -27.49
C GLU A 469 -56.90 -0.65 -28.24
N ASP A 470 -55.75 -0.74 -28.93
CA ASP A 470 -55.30 -1.92 -29.66
C ASP A 470 -53.77 -2.14 -29.60
N ASP A 471 -53.29 -3.25 -30.16
CA ASP A 471 -51.88 -3.61 -30.13
C ASP A 471 -51.00 -2.70 -31.01
N ALA A 472 -51.57 -2.04 -32.02
CA ALA A 472 -50.86 -1.09 -32.88
C ALA A 472 -50.63 0.24 -32.15
N ALA A 473 -51.64 0.76 -31.46
CA ALA A 473 -51.55 1.93 -30.60
C ALA A 473 -50.56 1.71 -29.45
N LYS A 474 -50.52 0.50 -28.86
CA LYS A 474 -49.50 0.13 -27.87
C LYS A 474 -48.09 0.15 -28.44
N ALA A 475 -47.91 -0.34 -29.67
CA ALA A 475 -46.60 -0.35 -30.33
C ALA A 475 -46.11 1.07 -30.63
N GLU A 476 -46.98 1.93 -31.16
CA GLU A 476 -46.66 3.33 -31.45
C GLU A 476 -46.32 4.10 -30.16
N LEU A 477 -47.08 3.89 -29.09
CA LEU A 477 -46.84 4.52 -27.80
C LEU A 477 -45.50 4.08 -27.20
N ARG A 478 -45.16 2.79 -27.28
CA ARG A 478 -43.84 2.29 -26.85
C ARG A 478 -42.70 2.95 -27.63
N GLU A 479 -42.87 3.16 -28.93
CA GLU A 479 -41.88 3.85 -29.75
C GLU A 479 -41.70 5.31 -29.33
N ARG A 480 -42.80 6.03 -29.07
CA ARG A 480 -42.77 7.41 -28.55
C ARG A 480 -42.05 7.47 -27.20
N TYR A 481 -42.34 6.55 -26.28
CA TYR A 481 -41.66 6.46 -24.98
C TYR A 481 -40.18 6.09 -25.12
N GLN A 482 -39.82 5.26 -26.09
CA GLN A 482 -38.41 4.96 -26.36
C GLN A 482 -37.66 6.22 -26.80
N LYS A 483 -38.23 7.03 -27.70
CA LYS A 483 -37.65 8.32 -28.11
C LYS A 483 -37.56 9.30 -26.93
N LEU A 484 -38.60 9.37 -26.09
CA LEU A 484 -38.60 10.13 -24.83
C LEU A 484 -37.44 9.71 -23.91
N ILE A 485 -37.27 8.41 -23.67
CA ILE A 485 -36.20 7.86 -22.83
C ILE A 485 -34.84 8.27 -23.38
N LEU A 486 -34.63 8.15 -24.69
CA LEU A 486 -33.39 8.56 -25.33
C LEU A 486 -33.13 10.06 -25.13
N ALA A 487 -34.16 10.90 -25.32
CA ALA A 487 -34.07 12.34 -25.12
C ALA A 487 -33.69 12.72 -23.69
N LEU A 488 -34.40 12.17 -22.69
CA LEU A 488 -34.15 12.46 -21.28
C LEU A 488 -32.80 11.89 -20.80
N SER A 489 -32.41 10.71 -21.29
CA SER A 489 -31.10 10.11 -21.02
C SER A 489 -29.96 10.95 -21.59
N ALA A 490 -30.15 11.55 -22.77
CA ALA A 490 -29.15 12.39 -23.42
C ALA A 490 -28.92 13.70 -22.65
N GLU A 491 -29.91 14.21 -21.90
CA GLU A 491 -29.74 15.38 -21.02
C GLU A 491 -28.73 15.11 -19.89
N ALA A 492 -28.52 13.84 -19.50
CA ALA A 492 -27.53 13.47 -18.50
C ALA A 492 -26.08 13.57 -19.02
N ALA A 493 -25.87 13.55 -20.34
CA ALA A 493 -24.56 13.63 -20.99
C ALA A 493 -23.50 12.66 -20.40
N LEU A 494 -23.90 11.43 -20.08
CA LEU A 494 -23.02 10.44 -19.47
C LEU A 494 -21.94 9.98 -20.45
N VAL A 495 -20.68 9.95 -20.00
CA VAL A 495 -19.53 9.51 -20.81
C VAL A 495 -19.73 8.11 -21.38
N SER A 496 -20.34 7.21 -20.61
CA SER A 496 -20.54 5.79 -20.98
C SER A 496 -21.48 5.56 -22.16
N GLN A 497 -22.32 6.53 -22.52
CA GLN A 497 -23.33 6.39 -23.59
C GLN A 497 -23.20 7.43 -24.70
N ARG A 498 -22.15 8.26 -24.67
CA ARG A 498 -21.94 9.37 -25.61
C ARG A 498 -21.94 8.94 -27.07
N ASP A 499 -21.32 7.81 -27.40
CA ASP A 499 -21.26 7.32 -28.78
C ASP A 499 -22.62 6.82 -29.27
N ALA A 500 -23.41 6.20 -28.38
CA ALA A 500 -24.77 5.82 -28.67
C ALA A 500 -25.68 7.05 -28.84
N ASP A 501 -25.49 8.08 -28.01
CA ASP A 501 -26.24 9.34 -28.11
C ASP A 501 -25.92 10.06 -29.43
N ALA A 502 -24.68 9.97 -29.92
CA ALA A 502 -24.32 10.50 -31.23
C ALA A 502 -24.99 9.73 -32.38
N ALA A 503 -25.10 8.40 -32.26
CA ALA A 503 -25.76 7.57 -33.28
C ALA A 503 -27.28 7.80 -33.33
N ASP A 504 -27.91 8.04 -32.19
CA ASP A 504 -29.37 8.20 -32.06
C ASP A 504 -29.81 9.68 -32.07
N ALA A 505 -29.00 10.59 -32.59
CA ALA A 505 -29.22 12.04 -32.50
C ALA A 505 -30.59 12.49 -33.05
N GLU A 506 -31.06 11.87 -34.13
CA GLU A 506 -32.38 12.15 -34.72
C GLU A 506 -33.53 11.68 -33.82
N ALA A 507 -33.42 10.47 -33.26
CA ALA A 507 -34.42 9.94 -32.32
C ALA A 507 -34.47 10.75 -31.02
N ILE A 508 -33.32 11.24 -30.55
CA ILE A 508 -33.20 12.15 -29.41
C ILE A 508 -33.89 13.49 -29.71
N ALA A 509 -33.73 14.05 -30.91
CA ALA A 509 -34.41 15.28 -31.29
C ALA A 509 -35.94 15.10 -31.29
N ALA A 510 -36.44 14.04 -31.94
CA ALA A 510 -37.87 13.73 -31.92
C ALA A 510 -38.41 13.47 -30.50
N GLY A 511 -37.63 12.85 -29.62
CA GLY A 511 -38.00 12.65 -28.22
C GLY A 511 -38.11 13.96 -27.41
N ARG A 512 -37.29 14.97 -27.74
CA ARG A 512 -37.39 16.31 -27.13
C ARG A 512 -38.66 17.03 -27.56
N ASP A 513 -39.05 16.89 -28.81
CA ASP A 513 -40.32 17.45 -29.30
C ASP A 513 -41.51 16.78 -28.60
N LEU A 514 -41.44 15.47 -28.33
CA LEU A 514 -42.45 14.73 -27.57
C LEU A 514 -42.56 15.19 -26.10
N LEU A 515 -41.46 15.62 -25.47
CA LEU A 515 -41.48 16.19 -24.10
C LEU A 515 -42.32 17.48 -24.04
N CYS A 516 -42.15 18.33 -25.06
CA CYS A 516 -42.80 19.63 -25.17
C CYS A 516 -44.21 19.57 -25.78
N GLY A 517 -44.55 18.50 -26.49
CA GLY A 517 -45.83 18.32 -27.17
C GLY A 517 -46.65 17.14 -26.62
N ASP A 518 -46.81 16.11 -27.45
CA ASP A 518 -47.82 15.05 -27.35
C ASP A 518 -47.86 14.23 -26.04
N LEU A 519 -46.80 14.24 -25.22
CA LEU A 519 -46.76 13.46 -23.97
C LEU A 519 -47.10 14.30 -22.73
N ASP A 520 -47.48 15.57 -22.89
CA ASP A 520 -47.93 16.50 -21.83
C ASP A 520 -46.96 16.59 -20.63
N CYS A 521 -45.68 16.25 -20.81
CA CYS A 521 -44.70 16.21 -19.72
C CYS A 521 -44.46 17.61 -19.13
N ILE A 522 -44.50 18.63 -19.98
CA ILE A 522 -44.34 20.04 -19.60
C ILE A 522 -45.50 20.63 -18.78
N THR A 523 -46.61 19.89 -18.63
CA THR A 523 -47.71 20.31 -17.73
C THR A 523 -47.30 20.26 -16.26
N CYS A 524 -46.35 19.38 -15.91
CA CYS A 524 -45.85 19.21 -14.56
C CYS A 524 -44.38 19.64 -14.41
N HIS A 525 -43.59 19.50 -15.49
CA HIS A 525 -42.17 19.78 -15.52
C HIS A 525 -41.85 21.03 -16.33
N LYS A 526 -40.82 21.76 -15.92
CA LYS A 526 -40.13 22.67 -16.84
C LYS A 526 -39.15 21.87 -17.69
N PHE A 527 -39.07 22.17 -18.98
CA PHE A 527 -38.02 21.65 -19.85
C PHE A 527 -37.57 22.74 -20.82
N ARG A 528 -36.31 23.17 -20.66
CA ARG A 528 -35.69 24.28 -21.39
C ARG A 528 -36.51 25.56 -21.22
N GLU A 529 -37.01 26.13 -22.32
CA GLU A 529 -37.82 27.34 -22.32
C GLU A 529 -39.32 27.05 -22.21
N GLU A 530 -39.72 25.77 -22.16
CA GLU A 530 -41.12 25.34 -22.14
C GLU A 530 -41.56 24.79 -20.78
N GLY A 531 -42.85 24.96 -20.49
CA GLY A 531 -43.44 24.63 -19.19
C GLY A 531 -43.10 25.64 -18.09
N ASP A 532 -43.88 25.61 -17.01
CA ASP A 532 -43.67 26.44 -15.83
C ASP A 532 -42.98 25.66 -14.71
N LEU A 533 -42.24 26.37 -13.86
CA LEU A 533 -41.77 25.79 -12.59
C LEU A 533 -43.01 25.45 -11.75
N GLY A 534 -43.26 24.16 -11.54
CA GLY A 534 -44.55 23.67 -11.11
C GLY A 534 -44.49 22.57 -10.06
N THR A 535 -45.17 21.46 -10.34
CA THR A 535 -45.40 20.38 -9.38
C THR A 535 -44.24 19.40 -9.25
N ALA A 536 -43.32 19.41 -10.21
CA ALA A 536 -42.23 18.46 -10.40
C ALA A 536 -40.92 19.18 -10.82
N PRO A 537 -39.75 18.52 -10.70
CA PRO A 537 -38.46 19.16 -10.94
C PRO A 537 -38.24 19.52 -12.41
N ASP A 538 -37.48 20.58 -12.64
CA ASP A 538 -36.98 20.98 -13.96
C ASP A 538 -36.13 19.86 -14.57
N LEU A 539 -36.51 19.42 -15.77
CA LEU A 539 -35.85 18.34 -16.51
C LEU A 539 -34.72 18.85 -17.40
N THR A 540 -34.48 20.17 -17.47
CA THR A 540 -33.40 20.75 -18.26
C THR A 540 -32.04 20.26 -17.74
N GLY A 541 -31.31 19.51 -18.57
CA GLY A 541 -30.08 18.86 -18.15
C GLY A 541 -30.30 17.77 -17.09
N TYR A 542 -31.47 17.12 -17.05
CA TYR A 542 -31.78 16.06 -16.08
C TYR A 542 -30.65 15.03 -15.97
N GLY A 543 -30.20 14.78 -14.73
CA GLY A 543 -29.11 13.84 -14.47
C GLY A 543 -27.72 14.32 -14.88
N SER A 544 -27.56 15.49 -15.52
CA SER A 544 -26.26 16.10 -15.82
C SER A 544 -25.48 16.42 -14.54
N ARG A 545 -24.18 16.67 -14.68
CA ARG A 545 -23.32 17.05 -13.55
C ARG A 545 -23.87 18.26 -12.80
N ASP A 546 -24.23 19.33 -13.51
CA ASP A 546 -24.74 20.56 -12.90
C ASP A 546 -26.12 20.36 -12.27
N TRP A 547 -26.96 19.52 -12.88
CA TRP A 547 -28.27 19.19 -12.33
C TRP A 547 -28.14 18.42 -11.02
N LEU A 548 -27.28 17.40 -10.97
CA LEU A 548 -27.02 16.62 -9.76
C LEU A 548 -26.35 17.46 -8.66
N LEU A 549 -25.38 18.31 -9.02
CA LEU A 549 -24.78 19.26 -8.07
C LEU A 549 -25.85 20.16 -7.47
N GLY A 550 -26.71 20.77 -8.29
CA GLY A 550 -27.79 21.62 -7.81
C GLY A 550 -28.79 20.85 -6.92
N PHE A 551 -29.19 19.66 -7.35
CA PHE A 551 -30.19 18.84 -6.66
C PHE A 551 -29.71 18.38 -5.28
N ILE A 552 -28.50 17.83 -5.20
CA ILE A 552 -27.91 17.37 -3.94
C ILE A 552 -27.55 18.56 -3.04
N SER A 553 -27.10 19.69 -3.63
CA SER A 553 -26.84 20.91 -2.86
C SER A 553 -28.09 21.39 -2.13
N ASN A 554 -29.21 21.53 -2.85
CA ASN A 554 -30.45 22.03 -2.29
C ASN A 554 -31.69 21.48 -3.03
N PRO A 555 -32.25 20.33 -2.61
CA PRO A 555 -33.45 19.77 -3.23
C PRO A 555 -34.72 20.62 -2.97
N GLN A 556 -34.66 21.55 -2.01
CA GLN A 556 -35.73 22.51 -1.70
C GLN A 556 -35.71 23.75 -2.60
N HIS A 557 -34.74 23.87 -3.52
CA HIS A 557 -34.74 24.96 -4.48
C HIS A 557 -35.97 24.88 -5.41
N GLU A 558 -36.51 26.03 -5.85
CA GLU A 558 -37.72 26.11 -6.70
C GLU A 558 -37.57 25.37 -8.03
N ARG A 559 -36.34 25.29 -8.55
CA ARG A 559 -35.98 24.46 -9.72
C ARG A 559 -36.31 22.97 -9.54
N PHE A 560 -36.39 22.47 -8.31
CA PHE A 560 -36.60 21.06 -8.02
C PHE A 560 -37.97 20.83 -7.35
N TYR A 561 -38.02 20.61 -6.04
CA TYR A 561 -39.26 20.31 -5.33
C TYR A 561 -39.79 21.48 -4.48
N GLY A 562 -39.01 22.55 -4.30
CA GLY A 562 -39.38 23.60 -3.34
C GLY A 562 -39.41 23.09 -1.89
N GLU A 563 -39.66 24.00 -0.94
CA GLU A 563 -39.73 23.64 0.49
C GLU A 563 -40.92 22.73 0.83
N SER A 564 -42.07 22.91 0.16
CA SER A 564 -43.32 22.23 0.50
C SER A 564 -43.46 20.82 -0.08
N ARG A 565 -42.73 20.48 -1.16
CA ARG A 565 -42.88 19.18 -1.84
C ARG A 565 -41.72 18.23 -1.63
N ASN A 566 -40.55 18.70 -1.22
CA ASN A 566 -39.49 17.81 -0.76
C ASN A 566 -40.03 16.87 0.33
N ASP A 567 -39.81 15.55 0.23
CA ASP A 567 -40.29 14.59 1.22
C ASP A 567 -39.44 14.70 2.49
N ARG A 568 -38.14 14.44 2.35
CA ARG A 568 -37.20 14.38 3.48
C ARG A 568 -35.72 14.48 3.10
N MET A 569 -35.38 14.81 1.85
CA MET A 569 -33.98 14.86 1.43
C MET A 569 -33.32 16.12 2.02
N PRO A 570 -32.22 16.00 2.78
CA PRO A 570 -31.52 17.16 3.32
C PRO A 570 -30.77 17.92 2.22
N SER A 571 -30.46 19.19 2.49
CA SER A 571 -29.58 20.01 1.64
C SER A 571 -28.14 19.81 2.10
N PHE A 572 -27.25 19.39 1.21
CA PHE A 572 -25.84 19.12 1.56
C PHE A 572 -24.94 20.34 1.39
N ALA A 573 -25.32 21.28 0.51
CA ALA A 573 -24.58 22.50 0.24
C ALA A 573 -25.53 23.67 -0.05
N LYS A 574 -26.36 24.04 0.95
CA LYS A 574 -27.43 25.03 0.79
C LYS A 574 -26.89 26.44 0.54
N ASP A 575 -25.76 26.81 1.16
CA ASP A 575 -25.18 28.15 1.07
C ASP A 575 -23.81 28.11 0.37
N PRO A 576 -23.73 28.41 -0.93
CA PRO A 576 -22.46 28.48 -1.66
C PRO A 576 -21.52 29.58 -1.15
N GLN A 577 -22.04 30.61 -0.47
CA GLN A 577 -21.27 31.75 0.05
C GLN A 577 -20.67 31.45 1.42
N GLN A 578 -21.18 30.45 2.13
CA GLN A 578 -20.64 29.96 3.41
C GLN A 578 -20.30 28.47 3.35
N PRO A 579 -19.23 28.07 2.62
CA PRO A 579 -18.89 26.66 2.44
C PRO A 579 -18.67 25.88 3.74
N GLN A 580 -18.24 26.55 4.83
CA GLN A 580 -18.00 25.90 6.12
C GLN A 580 -19.27 25.59 6.92
N ALA A 581 -20.41 26.19 6.55
CA ALA A 581 -21.71 25.90 7.15
C ALA A 581 -22.41 24.72 6.44
N ASN A 582 -21.89 24.26 5.30
CA ASN A 582 -22.44 23.16 4.52
C ASN A 582 -21.98 21.80 5.08
N LEU A 583 -22.78 20.76 4.83
CA LEU A 583 -22.41 19.39 5.19
C LEU A 583 -21.31 18.85 4.28
N LEU A 584 -21.31 19.24 3.01
CA LEU A 584 -20.29 18.87 2.02
C LEU A 584 -19.68 20.13 1.41
N GLY A 585 -18.35 20.14 1.31
CA GLY A 585 -17.62 21.15 0.56
C GLY A 585 -17.83 20.98 -0.96
N PRO A 586 -17.54 22.01 -1.77
CA PRO A 586 -17.71 21.95 -3.23
C PRO A 586 -16.94 20.80 -3.90
N LYS A 587 -15.73 20.48 -3.40
CA LYS A 587 -14.91 19.37 -3.91
C LYS A 587 -15.55 18.01 -3.61
N GLU A 588 -15.94 17.78 -2.35
CA GLU A 588 -16.56 16.52 -1.91
C GLU A 588 -17.86 16.26 -2.67
N LEU A 589 -18.70 17.30 -2.80
CA LEU A 589 -19.92 17.21 -3.58
C LEU A 589 -19.64 16.89 -5.05
N GLY A 590 -18.59 17.50 -5.64
CA GLY A 590 -18.09 17.17 -6.97
C GLY A 590 -17.73 15.69 -7.11
N HIS A 591 -16.88 15.17 -6.20
CA HIS A 591 -16.49 13.76 -6.21
C HIS A 591 -17.65 12.79 -6.06
N LEU A 592 -18.64 13.12 -5.21
CA LEU A 592 -19.85 12.32 -5.06
C LEU A 592 -20.65 12.28 -6.37
N VAL A 593 -20.88 13.43 -7.00
CA VAL A 593 -21.63 13.52 -8.27
C VAL A 593 -20.89 12.83 -9.40
N ASP A 594 -19.60 13.09 -9.54
CA ASP A 594 -18.74 12.48 -10.56
C ASP A 594 -18.72 10.96 -10.40
N TRP A 595 -18.71 10.47 -9.15
CA TRP A 595 -18.83 9.04 -8.88
C TRP A 595 -20.20 8.46 -9.23
N LEU A 596 -21.30 9.12 -8.87
CA LEU A 596 -22.65 8.68 -9.24
C LEU A 596 -22.85 8.60 -10.76
N ARG A 597 -22.14 9.45 -11.51
CA ARG A 597 -22.19 9.50 -12.98
C ARG A 597 -21.23 8.52 -13.67
N GLY A 598 -20.35 7.86 -12.93
CA GLY A 598 -19.30 7.02 -13.52
C GLY A 598 -18.16 7.83 -14.16
N GLU A 599 -17.95 9.07 -13.74
CA GLU A 599 -17.04 10.03 -14.36
C GLU A 599 -15.77 10.18 -13.53
N TRP A 600 -14.77 9.39 -13.88
CA TRP A 600 -13.41 9.53 -13.35
C TRP A 600 -12.43 9.06 -14.41
N TYR A 601 -11.15 9.40 -14.24
CA TYR A 601 -10.12 8.87 -15.12
C TYR A 601 -10.02 7.34 -14.98
N GLU A 602 -10.22 6.63 -16.08
CA GLU A 602 -9.86 5.21 -16.21
C GLU A 602 -8.75 5.05 -17.25
N PRO A 603 -7.69 4.29 -16.93
CA PRO A 603 -6.66 4.00 -17.92
C PRO A 603 -7.27 3.20 -19.08
N PRO A 604 -6.81 3.42 -20.32
CA PRO A 604 -7.22 2.60 -21.46
C PRO A 604 -7.01 1.13 -21.14
N ALA A 605 -7.98 0.28 -21.50
CA ALA A 605 -7.83 -1.17 -21.31
C ALA A 605 -6.52 -1.63 -21.97
N PRO A 606 -5.68 -2.42 -21.27
CA PRO A 606 -4.43 -2.89 -21.85
C PRO A 606 -4.74 -3.66 -23.13
N GLN A 607 -4.15 -3.22 -24.25
CA GLN A 607 -4.19 -4.00 -25.49
C GLN A 607 -3.64 -5.38 -25.15
N SER A 608 -4.43 -6.42 -25.38
CA SER A 608 -4.18 -7.77 -24.90
C SER A 608 -2.85 -8.32 -25.42
N SER A 609 -1.76 -8.09 -24.69
CA SER A 609 -0.48 -8.74 -24.94
C SER A 609 -0.49 -10.11 -24.24
N GLY A 610 -1.20 -11.09 -24.81
CA GLY A 610 -0.99 -12.55 -24.66
C GLY A 610 -0.76 -13.18 -23.29
N ALA A 611 -0.96 -12.48 -22.17
CA ALA A 611 -0.81 -13.00 -20.82
C ALA A 611 -2.20 -13.32 -20.26
N PRO A 612 -2.41 -14.50 -19.66
CA PRO A 612 -3.73 -14.87 -19.13
C PRO A 612 -4.16 -13.87 -18.07
N ALA A 613 -5.36 -13.32 -18.25
CA ALA A 613 -6.02 -12.45 -17.30
C ALA A 613 -6.14 -13.15 -15.95
N ALA A 614 -5.67 -12.50 -14.88
CA ALA A 614 -5.99 -12.91 -13.53
C ALA A 614 -7.53 -12.86 -13.37
N ALA A 615 -8.11 -13.95 -12.88
CA ALA A 615 -9.55 -14.04 -12.65
C ALA A 615 -10.04 -12.88 -11.76
N PRO A 616 -11.22 -12.30 -12.03
CA PRO A 616 -11.80 -11.30 -11.15
C PRO A 616 -12.05 -11.91 -9.76
N PRO A 617 -11.80 -11.18 -8.68
CA PRO A 617 -12.05 -11.69 -7.33
C PRO A 617 -13.53 -11.99 -7.15
N SER A 618 -13.80 -13.21 -6.70
CA SER A 618 -15.12 -13.62 -6.25
C SER A 618 -15.48 -12.93 -4.92
N LYS A 619 -16.73 -12.46 -4.83
CA LYS A 619 -17.45 -12.02 -3.62
C LYS A 619 -16.66 -11.15 -2.63
N VAL A 620 -16.71 -9.84 -2.84
CA VAL A 620 -16.64 -8.90 -1.70
C VAL A 620 -17.97 -9.01 -0.96
N VAL A 621 -17.96 -9.74 0.15
CA VAL A 621 -19.04 -9.67 1.14
C VAL A 621 -18.98 -8.27 1.74
N GLY A 622 -20.09 -7.54 1.65
CA GLY A 622 -20.25 -6.21 2.20
C GLY A 622 -19.96 -6.19 3.69
N GLN A 623 -18.84 -5.57 4.05
CA GLN A 623 -18.72 -4.80 5.28
C GLN A 623 -18.00 -3.52 4.89
N VAL A 624 -18.79 -2.49 4.59
CA VAL A 624 -18.37 -1.12 4.87
C VAL A 624 -18.19 -1.10 6.39
N VAL A 625 -16.94 -1.10 6.85
CA VAL A 625 -16.62 -0.99 8.28
C VAL A 625 -16.97 0.46 8.70
N PRO A 626 -17.64 0.65 9.85
CA PRO A 626 -18.08 1.96 10.34
C PRO A 626 -16.96 2.98 10.53
#